data_AF-A0A6I9Q317-F1
#
_entry.id   AF-A0A6I9Q317-F1
#
_cell.length_a   1.000
_cell.length_b   1.000
_cell.length_c   1.000
_cell.angle_alpha   90.00
_cell.angle_beta   90.00
_cell.angle_gamma   90.00
#
_symmetry.space_group_name_H-M   'P 1'
#
loop_
_entity.id
_entity.type
_entity.pdbx_description
1 polymer ?
#
loop_
_entity_poly.entity_id
_entity_poly.type
_entity_poly.pdbx_seq_one_letter_code
_entity_poly.pdbx_strand_id
1 'polypeptide(L)'
;MHSLEKLLREAVCSGQPRTHRPWKKILIMVEGIYSMEGSLVRLPEIIALKKKYKAYLFVDEAHSIGAVGPTGRGVTELFNVNPADVDVMMGTFTKSFGAAGGYIAGKKVAMDFYLIFFI
;
A
#
# COMPACT_ATOMS: atom_id res chain seq x y z
N MET A 1 11.06 3.46 -9.93
CA MET A 1 11.52 2.37 -9.05
C MET A 1 12.92 2.54 -8.48
N HIS A 2 13.93 2.95 -9.26
CA HIS A 2 15.28 3.17 -8.73
C HIS A 2 15.33 4.13 -7.52
N SER A 3 14.51 5.18 -7.54
CA SER A 3 14.38 6.13 -6.42
C SER A 3 13.89 5.45 -5.12
N LEU A 4 12.81 4.66 -5.18
CA LEU A 4 12.29 3.94 -4.01
C LEU A 4 13.30 2.93 -3.47
N GLU A 5 13.96 2.18 -4.34
CA GLU A 5 14.99 1.23 -3.91
C GLU A 5 16.18 1.92 -3.24
N LYS A 6 16.61 3.07 -3.77
CA LYS A 6 17.64 3.91 -3.16
C LYS A 6 17.22 4.36 -1.76
N LEU A 7 15.99 4.86 -1.59
CA LEU A 7 15.46 5.26 -0.29
C LEU A 7 15.39 4.10 0.70
N LEU A 8 14.93 2.92 0.27
CA LEU A 8 14.90 1.72 1.12
C LEU A 8 16.30 1.29 1.54
N ARG A 9 17.26 1.32 0.61
CA ARG A 9 18.65 1.00 0.89
C ARG A 9 19.26 1.99 1.89
N GLU A 10 19.05 3.29 1.68
CA GLU A 10 19.53 4.33 2.60
C GLU A 10 18.88 4.21 3.98
N ALA A 11 17.57 3.97 4.05
CA ALA A 11 16.88 3.75 5.33
C ALA A 11 17.45 2.54 6.08
N VAL A 12 17.71 1.43 5.40
CA VAL A 12 18.29 0.23 6.01
C VAL A 12 19.74 0.43 6.44
N CYS A 13 20.56 1.10 5.62
CA CYS A 13 21.97 1.30 5.91
C CYS A 13 22.24 2.39 6.96
N SER A 14 21.56 3.53 6.86
CA SER A 14 21.82 4.71 7.70
C SER A 14 21.01 4.72 8.99
N GLY A 15 19.93 3.94 9.06
CA GLY A 15 19.03 3.91 10.20
C GLY A 15 18.21 5.20 10.35
N GLN A 16 17.80 5.50 11.58
CA GLN A 16 17.00 6.69 11.90
C GLN A 16 17.86 7.97 11.83
N PRO A 17 17.39 9.08 11.25
CA PRO A 17 18.19 10.28 11.00
C PRO A 17 18.91 10.90 12.21
N ARG A 18 18.35 10.75 13.42
CA ARG A 18 18.92 11.34 14.66
C ARG A 18 19.71 10.37 15.51
N THR A 19 19.34 9.09 15.49
CA THR A 19 19.89 8.09 16.42
C THR A 19 20.78 7.07 15.73
N HIS A 20 20.74 7.02 14.39
CA HIS A 20 21.36 5.99 13.55
C HIS A 20 20.97 4.56 13.92
N ARG A 21 19.94 4.39 14.76
CA ARG A 21 19.44 3.07 15.14
C ARG A 21 18.72 2.45 13.95
N PRO A 22 18.80 1.12 13.77
CA PRO A 22 18.06 0.44 12.73
C PRO A 22 16.55 0.71 12.83
N TRP A 23 15.90 0.84 11.68
CA TRP A 23 14.44 0.84 11.62
C TRP A 23 13.92 -0.54 12.00
N LYS A 24 13.02 -0.62 12.98
CA LYS A 24 12.38 -1.88 13.36
C LYS A 24 11.31 -2.32 12.36
N LYS A 25 10.64 -1.35 11.74
CA LYS A 25 9.60 -1.55 10.72
C LYS A 25 9.71 -0.44 9.71
N ILE A 26 9.62 -0.79 8.43
CA ILE A 26 9.55 0.15 7.30
C ILE A 26 8.21 -0.09 6.62
N LEU A 27 7.45 0.97 6.37
CA LEU A 27 6.16 0.90 5.69
C LEU A 27 6.27 1.66 4.37
N ILE A 28 5.93 0.99 3.27
CA ILE A 28 5.77 1.59 1.94
C ILE A 28 4.28 1.89 1.78
N MET A 29 3.94 3.15 1.51
CA MET A 29 2.55 3.57 1.27
C MET A 29 2.42 4.08 -0.16
N VAL A 30 1.44 3.56 -0.90
CA VAL A 30 1.17 3.94 -2.29
C VAL A 30 -0.33 3.98 -2.58
N GLU A 31 -0.72 4.79 -3.57
CA GLU A 31 -2.06 4.75 -4.16
C GLU A 31 -2.08 3.76 -5.32
N GLY A 32 -3.17 3.02 -5.51
CA GLY A 32 -3.35 2.13 -6.66
C GLY A 32 -3.40 2.91 -7.98
N ILE A 33 -4.25 3.94 -8.01
CA ILE A 33 -4.28 4.96 -9.05
C ILE A 33 -4.03 6.31 -8.37
N TYR A 34 -2.98 7.01 -8.81
CA TYR A 34 -2.66 8.34 -8.31
C TYR A 34 -3.70 9.34 -8.83
N SER A 35 -4.42 9.97 -7.90
CA SER A 35 -5.59 10.81 -8.21
C SER A 35 -5.31 11.99 -9.15
N MET A 36 -4.12 12.57 -9.09
CA MET A 36 -3.76 13.77 -9.87
C MET A 36 -3.40 13.45 -11.31
N GLU A 37 -2.60 12.39 -11.53
CA GLU A 37 -2.11 12.02 -12.86
C GLU A 37 -2.94 10.91 -13.52
N GLY A 38 -3.77 10.19 -12.75
CA GLY A 38 -4.45 8.98 -13.19
C GLY A 38 -3.50 7.81 -13.45
N SER A 39 -2.24 7.92 -13.02
CA SER A 39 -1.22 6.91 -13.27
C SER A 39 -1.39 5.70 -12.36
N LEU A 40 -1.13 4.51 -12.89
CA LEU A 40 -1.18 3.26 -12.14
C LEU A 40 0.13 3.00 -11.41
N VAL A 41 0.02 2.47 -10.19
CA VAL A 41 1.17 1.99 -9.44
C VAL A 41 1.83 0.78 -10.11
N ARG A 42 3.16 0.69 -10.04
CA ARG A 42 3.92 -0.49 -10.48
C ARG A 42 3.90 -1.58 -9.40
N LEU A 43 2.70 -2.08 -9.05
CA LEU A 43 2.47 -2.94 -7.88
C LEU A 43 3.39 -4.18 -7.81
N PRO A 44 3.63 -4.95 -8.89
CA PRO A 44 4.51 -6.12 -8.83
C PRO A 44 5.95 -5.77 -8.41
N GLU A 45 6.47 -4.63 -8.89
CA GLU A 45 7.82 -4.18 -8.59
C GLU A 45 7.93 -3.69 -7.14
N ILE A 46 6.88 -3.04 -6.61
CA ILE A 46 6.82 -2.65 -5.21
C ILE A 46 6.75 -3.87 -4.30
N ILE A 47 5.96 -4.89 -4.66
CA ILE A 47 5.92 -6.17 -3.92
C ILE A 47 7.30 -6.84 -3.91
N ALA A 48 8.03 -6.80 -5.03
CA ALA A 48 9.38 -7.33 -5.09
C ALA A 48 10.33 -6.59 -4.13
N LEU A 49 10.29 -5.25 -4.10
CA LEU A 49 11.09 -4.46 -3.15
C LEU A 49 10.66 -4.68 -1.70
N LYS A 50 9.36 -4.75 -1.43
CA LYS A 50 8.80 -5.09 -0.12
C LYS A 50 9.44 -6.39 0.40
N LYS A 51 9.41 -7.45 -0.42
CA LYS A 51 9.99 -8.76 -0.07
C LYS A 51 11.51 -8.66 0.13
N LYS A 52 12.22 -7.96 -0.75
CA LYS A 52 13.69 -7.77 -0.67
C LYS A 52 14.14 -7.06 0.61
N TYR A 53 13.44 -6.00 1.00
CA TYR A 53 13.81 -5.17 2.15
C TYR A 53 13.03 -5.52 3.43
N LYS A 54 12.21 -6.57 3.41
CA LYS A 54 11.33 -6.99 4.53
C LYS A 54 10.48 -5.84 5.06
N ALA A 55 10.01 -4.98 4.15
CA ALA A 55 9.13 -3.87 4.47
C ALA A 55 7.66 -4.33 4.51
N TYR A 56 6.81 -3.48 5.06
CA TYR A 56 5.36 -3.59 4.96
C TYR A 56 4.86 -2.77 3.77
N LEU A 57 3.71 -3.15 3.22
CA LEU A 57 3.06 -2.47 2.11
C LEU A 57 1.62 -2.11 2.46
N PHE A 58 1.32 -0.82 2.38
CA PHE A 58 -0.01 -0.23 2.46
C PHE A 58 -0.41 0.27 1.06
N VAL A 59 -1.56 -0.17 0.56
CA VAL A 59 -2.11 0.29 -0.71
C VAL A 59 -3.43 1.00 -0.47
N ASP A 60 -3.51 2.26 -0.88
CA ASP A 60 -4.76 3.01 -0.97
C ASP A 60 -5.43 2.72 -2.32
N GLU A 61 -6.54 2.00 -2.28
CA GLU A 61 -7.34 1.60 -3.43
C GLU A 61 -8.50 2.59 -3.71
N ALA A 62 -8.55 3.77 -3.09
CA ALA A 62 -9.71 4.67 -3.20
C ALA A 62 -10.11 5.02 -4.64
N HIS A 63 -9.13 5.16 -5.55
CA HIS A 63 -9.37 5.45 -6.96
C HIS A 63 -9.35 4.21 -7.87
N SER A 64 -8.91 3.05 -7.37
CA SER A 64 -8.76 1.82 -8.17
C SER A 64 -9.85 0.79 -7.89
N ILE A 65 -10.36 0.70 -6.65
CA ILE A 65 -11.49 -0.18 -6.32
C ILE A 65 -12.74 0.25 -7.09
N GLY A 66 -13.39 -0.70 -7.74
CA GLY A 66 -14.52 -0.48 -8.66
C GLY A 66 -14.15 0.12 -10.01
N ALA A 67 -12.91 0.60 -10.21
CA ALA A 67 -12.46 1.23 -11.45
C ALA A 67 -11.62 0.30 -12.33
N VAL A 68 -10.79 -0.57 -11.74
CA VAL A 68 -9.89 -1.47 -12.47
C VAL A 68 -9.94 -2.91 -11.96
N GLY A 69 -9.42 -3.82 -12.78
CA GLY A 69 -9.51 -5.26 -12.58
C GLY A 69 -10.75 -5.84 -13.27
N PRO A 70 -10.71 -7.09 -13.76
CA PRO A 70 -11.84 -7.72 -14.46
C PRO A 70 -13.17 -7.68 -13.70
N THR A 71 -13.14 -7.72 -12.36
CA THR A 71 -14.34 -7.63 -11.52
C THR A 71 -14.38 -6.36 -10.66
N GLY A 72 -13.51 -5.39 -10.94
CA GLY A 72 -13.43 -4.13 -10.20
C GLY A 72 -12.77 -4.27 -8.82
N ARG A 73 -11.99 -5.32 -8.55
CA ARG A 73 -11.35 -5.52 -7.24
C ARG A 73 -10.11 -4.67 -7.00
N GLY A 74 -9.75 -3.80 -7.94
CA GLY A 74 -8.64 -2.86 -7.80
C GLY A 74 -7.33 -3.37 -8.39
N VAL A 75 -6.23 -2.76 -7.96
CA VAL A 75 -4.91 -2.97 -8.61
C VAL A 75 -4.35 -4.37 -8.39
N THR A 76 -4.69 -5.03 -7.28
CA THR A 76 -4.26 -6.41 -7.03
C THR A 76 -4.80 -7.38 -8.10
N GLU A 77 -6.07 -7.21 -8.48
CA GLU A 77 -6.73 -8.00 -9.52
C GLU A 77 -6.22 -7.61 -10.92
N LEU A 78 -6.05 -6.32 -11.18
CA LEU A 78 -5.51 -5.81 -12.45
C LEU A 78 -4.15 -6.42 -12.79
N PHE A 79 -3.24 -6.49 -11.81
CA PHE A 79 -1.89 -7.02 -12.01
C PHE A 79 -1.79 -8.53 -11.75
N ASN A 80 -2.89 -9.21 -11.46
CA ASN A 80 -2.94 -10.63 -11.11
C ASN A 80 -1.92 -11.02 -10.02
N VAL A 81 -1.81 -10.18 -8.98
CA VAL A 81 -0.94 -10.43 -7.83
C VAL A 81 -1.77 -10.95 -6.65
N ASN A 82 -1.15 -11.76 -5.80
CA ASN A 82 -1.81 -12.25 -4.61
C ASN A 82 -2.09 -11.09 -3.64
N PRO A 83 -3.35 -10.80 -3.25
CA PRO A 83 -3.67 -9.75 -2.29
C PRO A 83 -2.96 -9.93 -0.94
N ALA A 84 -2.58 -11.15 -0.56
CA ALA A 84 -1.81 -11.43 0.65
C ALA A 84 -0.38 -10.86 0.64
N ASP A 85 0.12 -10.44 -0.53
CA ASP A 85 1.39 -9.70 -0.66
C ASP A 85 1.25 -8.22 -0.30
N VAL A 86 0.03 -7.71 -0.11
CA VAL A 86 -0.26 -6.39 0.45
C VAL A 86 -0.64 -6.56 1.93
N ASP A 87 0.00 -5.83 2.84
CA ASP A 87 -0.24 -6.03 4.27
C ASP A 87 -1.49 -5.29 4.76
N VAL A 88 -1.73 -4.12 4.18
CA VAL A 88 -2.89 -3.29 4.45
C VAL A 88 -3.41 -2.71 3.15
N MET A 89 -4.71 -2.85 2.91
CA MET A 89 -5.43 -2.19 1.83
C MET A 89 -6.45 -1.24 2.44
N MET A 90 -6.58 -0.05 1.88
CA MET A 90 -7.60 0.91 2.25
C MET A 90 -8.45 1.22 1.04
N GLY A 91 -9.73 1.49 1.23
CA GLY A 91 -10.59 2.02 0.17
C GLY A 91 -11.70 2.89 0.71
N THR A 92 -12.38 3.59 -0.20
CA THR A 92 -13.51 4.46 0.12
C THR A 92 -14.77 4.04 -0.60
N PHE A 93 -15.91 4.28 0.03
CA PHE A 93 -17.22 4.07 -0.57
C PHE A 93 -17.75 5.32 -1.30
N THR A 94 -17.09 6.47 -1.17
CA THR A 94 -17.57 7.77 -1.73
C THR A 94 -17.33 7.96 -3.21
N LYS A 95 -16.57 7.08 -3.85
CA LYS A 95 -16.19 7.16 -5.27
C LYS A 95 -16.98 6.15 -6.09
N SER A 96 -16.32 5.09 -6.56
CA SER A 96 -16.92 4.06 -7.44
C SER A 96 -18.18 3.40 -6.86
N PHE A 97 -18.33 3.39 -5.53
CA PHE A 97 -19.49 2.80 -4.85
C PHE A 97 -20.65 3.77 -4.59
N GLY A 98 -20.49 5.08 -4.80
CA GLY A 98 -21.57 6.06 -4.65
C GLY A 98 -22.23 6.13 -3.27
N ALA A 99 -21.52 5.74 -2.21
CA ALA A 99 -22.02 5.69 -0.84
C ALA A 99 -21.14 6.53 0.12
N ALA A 100 -21.19 6.28 1.42
CA ALA A 100 -20.42 7.02 2.42
C ALA A 100 -19.54 6.08 3.27
N GLY A 101 -18.38 6.59 3.71
CA GLY A 101 -17.44 5.87 4.57
C GLY A 101 -16.23 5.29 3.82
N GLY A 102 -15.46 4.49 4.56
CA GLY A 102 -14.27 3.82 4.05
C GLY A 102 -13.98 2.55 4.83
N TYR A 103 -13.00 1.79 4.36
CA TYR A 103 -12.59 0.54 4.97
C TYR A 103 -11.07 0.41 4.96
N ILE A 104 -10.56 -0.36 5.92
CA ILE A 104 -9.18 -0.84 5.94
C ILE A 104 -9.25 -2.36 6.10
N ALA A 105 -8.52 -3.08 5.26
CA ALA A 105 -8.44 -4.53 5.23
C ALA A 105 -6.98 -4.97 5.33
N GLY A 106 -6.73 -6.10 5.99
CA GLY A 106 -5.39 -6.64 6.15
C GLY A 106 -5.40 -7.86 7.06
N LYS A 107 -4.21 -8.36 7.42
CA LYS A 107 -4.12 -9.54 8.30
C LYS A 107 -4.74 -9.24 9.67
N LYS A 108 -5.51 -10.20 10.19
CA LYS A 108 -6.20 -10.09 11.49
C LYS A 108 -5.29 -9.58 12.61
N VAL A 109 -4.10 -10.16 12.73
CA VAL A 109 -3.11 -9.74 13.73
C VAL A 109 -2.78 -8.25 13.64
N ALA A 110 -2.70 -7.67 12.44
CA ALA A 110 -2.46 -6.24 12.29
C ALA A 110 -3.71 -5.41 12.65
N MET A 111 -4.90 -5.86 12.20
CA MET A 111 -6.16 -5.18 12.46
C MET A 111 -6.53 -5.12 13.94
N ASP A 112 -6.18 -6.15 14.71
CA ASP A 112 -6.43 -6.20 16.17
C ASP A 112 -5.63 -5.13 16.96
N PHE A 113 -4.56 -4.56 16.38
CA PHE A 113 -3.77 -3.48 17.00
C PHE A 113 -4.17 -2.07 16.55
N TYR A 114 -4.96 -1.93 15.49
CA TYR A 114 -5.34 -0.62 14.96
C TYR A 114 -6.66 -0.17 15.58
N LEU A 115 -6.64 0.93 16.35
CA LEU A 115 -7.84 1.70 16.62
C LEU A 115 -8.04 2.67 15.44
N ILE A 116 -9.08 2.41 14.63
CA ILE A 116 -9.34 3.18 13.40
C ILE A 116 -10.53 4.09 13.65
N PHE A 117 -10.31 5.39 13.56
CA PHE A 117 -11.37 6.40 13.52
C PHE A 117 -11.49 6.94 12.09
N PHE A 118 -12.69 6.87 11.53
CA PHE A 118 -13.06 7.63 10.34
C PHE A 118 -13.77 8.89 10.84
N ILE A 119 -13.10 10.03 10.78
CA ILE A 119 -13.66 11.36 11.08
C ILE A 119 -14.14 12.05 9.80
#